data_AF-A0A1C0VKE4-F1
#
_entry.id   AF-A0A1C0VKE4-F1
#
_cell.length_a   1.000
_cell.length_b   1.000
_cell.length_c   1.000
_cell.angle_alpha   90.00
_cell.angle_beta   90.00
_cell.angle_gamma   90.00
#
_symmetry.space_group_name_H-M   'P 1'
#
loop_
_entity.id
_entity.type
_entity.pdbx_description
1 polymer ?
#
loop_
_entity_poly.entity_id
_entity_poly.type
_entity_poly.pdbx_seq_one_letter_code
_entity_poly.pdbx_strand_id
1 'polypeptide(L)'
;MLLSTTKVKKYCKWFWDETLGGEYDAWGTSTYFLEIGNDLYPMRQIEVYENGNVLFYDSSHFADNYGMLCDKPIQEEDIREFGITKAEFELVWNTKIPMNR
;
A
#
# COMPACT_ATOMS: atom_id res chain seq x y z
N MET A 1 -17.36 19.97 24.90
CA MET A 1 -16.25 20.30 23.99
C MET A 1 -15.59 18.97 23.62
N LEU A 2 -16.03 18.33 22.53
CA LEU A 2 -15.39 17.11 22.05
C LEU A 2 -14.16 17.54 21.27
N LEU A 3 -12.98 17.37 21.85
CA LEU A 3 -11.73 17.43 21.10
C LEU A 3 -11.80 16.28 20.10
N SER A 4 -12.14 16.60 18.85
CA SER A 4 -11.86 15.73 17.71
C SER A 4 -10.35 15.59 17.66
N THR A 5 -9.81 14.56 18.31
CA THR A 5 -8.43 14.15 18.13
C THR A 5 -8.30 13.77 16.66
N THR A 6 -7.68 14.64 15.88
CA THR A 6 -7.27 14.32 14.51
C THR A 6 -6.25 13.21 14.63
N LYS A 7 -6.72 11.96 14.60
CA LYS A 7 -5.86 10.79 14.78
C LYS A 7 -4.94 10.67 13.58
N VAL A 8 -3.65 10.44 13.86
CA VAL A 8 -2.56 10.49 12.88
C VAL A 8 -2.54 9.19 12.08
N LYS A 9 -2.71 9.30 10.76
CA LYS A 9 -2.50 8.18 9.84
C LYS A 9 -1.04 7.71 9.89
N LYS A 10 -0.82 6.41 9.76
CA LYS A 10 0.51 5.80 9.71
C LYS A 10 0.81 5.34 8.28
N TYR A 11 2.08 5.18 7.93
CA TYR A 11 2.48 4.79 6.58
C TYR A 11 3.63 3.80 6.65
N CYS A 12 3.62 2.79 5.78
CA CYS A 12 4.66 1.77 5.75
C CYS A 12 5.08 1.46 4.31
N LYS A 13 6.29 0.90 4.20
CA LYS A 13 6.83 0.38 2.95
C LYS A 13 7.44 -1.00 3.19
N TRP A 14 7.06 -1.98 2.37
CA TRP A 14 7.61 -3.33 2.45
C TRP A 14 8.16 -3.79 1.10
N PHE A 15 9.27 -4.51 1.10
CA PHE A 15 9.78 -5.18 -0.08
C PHE A 15 9.39 -6.66 -0.03
N TRP A 16 8.69 -7.12 -1.06
CA TRP A 16 8.30 -8.52 -1.21
C TRP A 16 9.20 -9.17 -2.25
N ASP A 17 10.00 -10.13 -1.83
CA ASP A 17 10.99 -10.83 -2.66
C ASP A 17 10.41 -12.03 -3.43
N GLU A 18 9.08 -12.18 -3.41
CA GLU A 18 8.34 -13.17 -4.16
C GLU A 18 7.62 -12.52 -5.37
N THR A 19 7.39 -13.33 -6.40
CA THR A 19 6.58 -12.94 -7.55
C THR A 19 5.08 -13.09 -7.25
N LEU A 20 4.24 -12.38 -8.01
CA LEU A 20 2.78 -12.58 -7.94
C LEU A 20 2.36 -13.99 -8.42
N GLY A 21 3.22 -14.64 -9.21
CA GLY A 21 3.00 -15.97 -9.76
C GLY A 21 2.00 -16.02 -10.92
N GLY A 22 1.75 -17.23 -11.41
CA GLY A 22 0.81 -17.48 -12.52
C GLY A 22 1.21 -16.74 -13.81
N GLU A 23 0.25 -16.05 -14.43
CA GLU A 23 0.50 -15.26 -15.64
C GLU A 23 1.30 -13.97 -15.39
N TYR A 24 1.48 -13.59 -14.12
CA TYR A 24 2.18 -12.37 -13.69
C TYR A 24 3.57 -12.65 -13.12
N ASP A 25 4.06 -13.90 -13.16
CA ASP A 25 5.36 -14.29 -12.62
C ASP A 25 6.51 -13.43 -13.18
N ALA A 26 6.43 -13.08 -14.47
CA ALA A 26 7.39 -12.23 -15.16
C ALA A 26 7.43 -10.77 -14.67
N TRP A 27 6.55 -10.37 -13.74
CA TRP A 27 6.57 -9.03 -13.16
C TRP A 27 7.67 -8.85 -12.12
N GLY A 28 8.20 -9.97 -11.61
CA GLY A 28 9.29 -9.99 -10.64
C GLY A 28 8.83 -9.65 -9.22
N THR A 29 9.78 -9.19 -8.42
CA THR A 29 9.56 -8.77 -7.02
C THR A 29 8.75 -7.47 -6.95
N SER A 30 8.34 -7.07 -5.74
CA SER A 30 7.51 -5.88 -5.58
C SER A 30 7.84 -5.07 -4.33
N THR A 31 7.48 -3.79 -4.37
CA THR A 31 7.53 -2.88 -3.22
C THR A 31 6.14 -2.34 -2.95
N TYR A 32 5.65 -2.60 -1.75
CA TYR A 32 4.34 -2.17 -1.27
C TYR A 32 4.48 -0.86 -0.49
N PHE A 33 3.52 0.04 -0.67
CA PHE A 33 3.35 1.25 0.15
C PHE A 33 1.93 1.28 0.68
N LEU A 34 1.76 1.48 1.99
CA LEU A 34 0.47 1.45 2.64
C LEU A 34 0.22 2.77 3.39
N GLU A 35 -0.95 3.37 3.20
CA GLU A 35 -1.53 4.33 4.14
C GLU A 35 -2.45 3.56 5.08
N ILE A 36 -2.16 3.61 6.38
CA ILE A 36 -2.82 2.80 7.40
C ILE A 36 -3.71 3.69 8.26
N GLY A 37 -4.97 3.26 8.40
CA GLY A 37 -5.98 3.85 9.25
C GLY A 37 -5.68 3.67 10.74
N ASN A 38 -6.51 4.29 11.57
CA ASN A 38 -6.34 4.21 13.03
C ASN A 38 -6.78 2.88 13.63
N ASP A 39 -7.55 2.12 12.86
CA ASP A 39 -7.96 0.74 13.12
C ASP A 39 -6.88 -0.27 12.70
N LEU A 40 -5.72 0.22 12.23
CA LEU A 40 -4.60 -0.55 11.70
C LEU A 40 -4.87 -1.18 10.33
N TYR A 41 -5.99 -0.87 9.68
CA TYR A 41 -6.28 -1.37 8.33
C TYR A 41 -5.73 -0.45 7.25
N PRO A 42 -5.19 -0.99 6.14
CA PRO A 42 -4.84 -0.20 4.97
C PRO A 42 -6.06 0.52 4.37
N MET A 43 -5.87 1.80 4.04
CA MET A 43 -6.88 2.64 3.37
C MET A 43 -6.48 2.96 1.93
N ARG A 44 -5.17 3.06 1.66
CA ARG A 44 -4.59 3.16 0.32
C ARG A 44 -3.39 2.24 0.22
N GLN A 45 -3.25 1.58 -0.90
CA GLN A 45 -2.17 0.64 -1.20
C GLN A 45 -1.60 0.94 -2.59
N ILE A 46 -0.28 0.91 -2.69
CA ILE A 46 0.46 0.96 -3.94
C ILE A 46 1.37 -0.26 -3.99
N GLU A 47 1.41 -0.94 -5.12
CA GLU A 47 2.35 -2.01 -5.40
C GLU A 47 3.17 -1.61 -6.62
N VAL A 48 4.48 -1.55 -6.47
CA VAL A 48 5.41 -1.27 -7.58
C VAL A 48 6.21 -2.52 -7.84
N TYR A 49 5.99 -3.14 -9.00
CA TYR A 49 6.69 -4.36 -9.42
C TYR A 49 8.01 -4.05 -10.11
N GLU A 50 8.94 -5.00 -10.09
CA GLU A 50 10.29 -4.89 -10.65
C GLU A 50 10.28 -4.52 -12.14
N ASN A 51 9.35 -5.08 -12.90
CA ASN A 51 9.17 -4.77 -14.32
C ASN A 51 8.59 -3.37 -14.59
N GLY A 52 8.25 -2.61 -13.54
CA GLY A 52 7.68 -1.26 -13.63
C GLY A 52 6.16 -1.19 -13.61
N ASN A 53 5.45 -2.33 -13.58
CA ASN A 53 4.00 -2.34 -13.41
C ASN A 53 3.62 -1.80 -12.03
N VAL A 54 2.49 -1.09 -11.97
CA VAL A 54 2.01 -0.45 -10.75
C VAL A 54 0.53 -0.74 -10.55
N LEU A 55 0.18 -1.19 -9.36
CA LEU A 55 -1.21 -1.41 -8.94
C LEU A 55 -1.54 -0.49 -7.77
N PHE A 56 -2.72 0.11 -7.81
CA PHE A 56 -3.24 0.94 -6.73
C PHE A 56 -4.57 0.38 -6.23
N TYR A 57 -4.76 0.35 -4.92
CA TYR A 57 -6.05 -0.01 -4.30
C TYR A 57 -6.45 1.01 -3.24
N ASP A 58 -7.75 1.27 -3.14
CA ASP A 58 -8.38 2.08 -2.08
C ASP A 58 -9.87 1.71 -1.95
N SER A 59 -10.62 2.44 -1.12
CA SER A 59 -12.06 2.16 -0.94
C SER A 59 -12.91 2.31 -2.20
N SER A 60 -12.45 3.05 -3.22
CA SER A 60 -13.15 3.19 -4.51
C SER A 60 -12.75 2.10 -5.51
N HIS A 61 -11.57 1.51 -5.35
CA HIS A 61 -11.06 0.40 -6.15
C HIS A 61 -10.46 -0.67 -5.23
N PHE A 62 -11.34 -1.49 -4.66
CA PHE A 62 -10.99 -2.42 -3.59
C PHE A 62 -10.30 -3.70 -4.11
N ALA A 63 -10.73 -4.22 -5.25
CA ALA A 63 -10.20 -5.46 -5.82
C ALA A 63 -10.42 -5.51 -7.34
N ASP A 64 -9.57 -6.27 -8.03
CA ASP A 64 -9.66 -6.57 -9.45
C ASP A 64 -9.04 -7.95 -9.74
N ASN A 65 -8.65 -8.21 -11.01
CA ASN A 65 -8.06 -9.48 -11.41
C ASN A 65 -6.60 -9.66 -10.95
N TYR A 66 -5.92 -8.59 -10.54
CA TYR A 66 -4.54 -8.63 -10.07
C TYR A 66 -4.44 -8.85 -8.56
N GLY A 67 -5.44 -8.40 -7.80
CA GLY A 67 -5.42 -8.50 -6.35
C GLY A 67 -6.48 -7.64 -5.67
N MET A 68 -6.17 -7.23 -4.43
CA MET A 68 -7.08 -6.43 -3.61
C MET A 68 -6.33 -5.57 -2.57
N LEU A 69 -7.00 -4.54 -2.08
CA LEU A 69 -6.60 -3.81 -0.88
C LEU A 69 -6.46 -4.80 0.27
N CYS A 70 -5.32 -4.77 0.96
CA CYS A 70 -5.07 -5.64 2.10
C CYS A 70 -6.19 -5.49 3.15
N ASP A 71 -6.83 -6.62 3.46
CA ASP A 71 -8.01 -6.73 4.32
C ASP A 71 -7.65 -7.18 5.75
N LYS A 72 -6.38 -7.05 6.12
CA LYS A 72 -5.85 -7.41 7.44
C LYS A 72 -5.23 -6.21 8.14
N PRO A 73 -5.31 -6.15 9.48
CA PRO A 73 -4.64 -5.11 10.22
C PRO A 73 -3.12 -5.30 10.16
N ILE A 74 -2.39 -4.20 10.01
CA ILE A 74 -0.94 -4.16 10.07
C ILE A 74 -0.50 -4.09 11.53
N GLN A 75 0.49 -4.89 11.92
CA GLN A 75 0.97 -4.91 13.30
C GLN A 75 1.65 -3.59 13.65
N GLU A 76 1.53 -3.13 14.89
CA GLU A 76 2.17 -1.86 15.28
C GLU A 76 3.69 -1.96 15.27
N GLU A 77 4.24 -3.15 15.52
CA GLU A 77 5.66 -3.47 15.42
C GLU A 77 6.18 -3.22 14.00
N ASP A 78 5.48 -3.77 13.02
CA ASP A 78 5.76 -3.60 11.59
C ASP A 78 5.72 -2.12 11.20
N ILE A 79 4.75 -1.37 11.73
CA ILE A 79 4.64 0.05 11.44
C ILE A 79 5.80 0.86 12.02
N ARG A 80 6.34 0.44 13.18
CA ARG A 80 7.51 1.09 13.79
C ARG A 80 8.79 0.77 13.04
N GLU A 81 8.94 -0.46 12.53
CA GLU A 81 10.15 -0.90 11.84
C GLU A 81 10.22 -0.43 10.39
N PHE A 82 9.11 -0.55 9.66
CA PHE A 82 9.01 -0.29 8.22
C PHE A 82 8.25 1.01 7.91
N GLY A 83 8.11 1.86 8.92
CA GLY A 83 7.42 3.14 8.84
C GLY A 83 8.10 4.09 7.85
N ILE A 84 7.29 4.75 7.04
CA ILE A 84 7.72 5.87 6.18
C ILE A 84 6.94 7.13 6.55
N THR A 85 7.40 8.27 6.07
CA THR A 85 6.67 9.53 6.22
C THR A 85 5.47 9.58 5.28
N LYS A 86 4.46 10.39 5.66
CA LYS A 86 3.37 10.76 4.75
C LYS A 86 3.91 11.31 3.42
N ALA A 87 4.94 12.15 3.47
CA ALA A 87 5.48 12.80 2.27
C ALA A 87 6.07 11.79 1.29
N GLU A 88 6.76 10.76 1.78
CA GLU A 88 7.27 9.66 0.95
C GLU A 88 6.14 8.87 0.30
N PHE A 89 5.09 8.52 1.06
CA PHE A 89 3.92 7.84 0.49
C PHE A 89 3.25 8.68 -0.60
N GLU A 90 2.94 9.95 -0.30
CA GLU A 90 2.26 10.84 -1.24
C GLU A 90 3.10 11.14 -2.48
N LEU A 91 4.42 11.17 -2.36
CA LEU A 91 5.28 11.30 -3.53
C LEU A 91 5.07 10.14 -4.50
N VAL A 92 5.04 8.90 -4.01
CA VAL A 92 4.78 7.72 -4.86
C VAL A 92 3.36 7.74 -5.40
N TRP A 93 2.38 8.03 -4.54
CA TRP A 93 0.96 8.11 -4.92
C TRP A 93 0.70 9.08 -6.08
N ASN A 94 1.37 10.24 -6.08
CA ASN A 94 1.14 11.28 -7.10
C ASN A 94 2.06 11.19 -8.32
N THR A 95 3.10 10.35 -8.30
CA THR A 95 4.06 10.25 -9.42
C THR A 95 3.99 8.94 -10.20
N LYS A 96 3.39 7.90 -9.61
CA LYS A 96 3.17 6.62 -10.31
C LYS A 96 1.85 6.62 -11.04
N ILE A 97 1.80 5.89 -12.15
CA ILE A 97 0.59 5.70 -12.96
C ILE A 97 0.18 4.24 -12.79
N PRO A 98 -0.90 3.94 -12.05
CA PRO A 98 -1.40 2.57 -11.93
C PRO A 98 -1.98 2.10 -13.27
N MET A 99 -1.77 0.83 -13.60
CA MET A 99 -2.43 0.21 -14.76
C MET A 99 -3.85 -0.27 -14.49
N ASN A 100 -4.25 -0.31 -13.22
CA ASN A 100 -5.54 -0.82 -12.78
C ASN A 100 -6.54 0.28 -12.37
N ARG A 101 -6.43 1.49 -12.96
CA ARG A 101 -7.35 2.60 -12.74
C ARG A 101 -7.79 3.28 -14.04
#